data_AF-A0A940SSH6-F1
#
_entry.id   AF-A0A940SSH6-F1
#
_cell.length_a   1.000
_cell.length_b   1.000
_cell.length_c   1.000
_cell.angle_alpha   90.00
_cell.angle_beta   90.00
_cell.angle_gamma   90.00
#
_symmetry.space_group_name_H-M   'P 1'
#
loop_
_entity.id
_entity.type
_entity.pdbx_description
1 polymer ?
#
loop_
_entity_poly.entity_id
_entity_poly.type
_entity_poly.pdbx_seq_one_letter_code
_entity_poly.pdbx_strand_id
1 'polypeptide(L)'
;MILLIDNYDSFSYNLYQYLGELAQEIKVIRNDEMTVEQIAQLNPERIILSPGPGRPEDAGVIIETVRQLGSRIPILGVCLGHQAICAAYGAASVHAKALMHGKQSEVTLDTDSRMFRGMQKNAVVARYHSLAADPQTMPDCLQVTARTADGEVMAVQHKQYPVYGLQFHPESILTPDGKQMLRNFLSDSAEQADSKTNQQPNTIQPKTVTPEQPAAVSAEKKEEPKMIADAIKKIVDKKDLTYYEAYEVMNEIMNGETTPTQNAAFLAALSTKSTKAETIDEITGCAAAMRDHALHVEHDFDVLEIVGTGG
;
A
#
# COMPACT_ATOMS: atom_id res chain seq x y z
N MET A 1 -18.31 -2.51 16.21
CA MET A 1 -16.85 -2.61 15.96
C MET A 1 -16.52 -3.32 14.64
N ILE A 2 -15.64 -2.73 13.83
CA ILE A 2 -14.99 -3.34 12.65
C ILE A 2 -13.60 -3.84 13.05
N LEU A 3 -13.26 -5.08 12.68
CA LEU A 3 -11.92 -5.61 12.84
C LEU A 3 -11.12 -5.45 11.54
N LEU A 4 -10.04 -4.68 11.58
CA LEU A 4 -9.05 -4.58 10.50
C LEU A 4 -7.85 -5.47 10.83
N ILE A 5 -7.59 -6.48 10.00
CA ILE A 5 -6.42 -7.34 10.12
C ILE A 5 -5.32 -6.78 9.20
N ASP A 6 -4.28 -6.22 9.80
CA ASP A 6 -3.11 -5.64 9.15
C ASP A 6 -2.14 -6.74 8.70
N ASN A 7 -1.78 -6.75 7.42
CA ASN A 7 -0.76 -7.62 6.84
C ASN A 7 0.58 -6.90 6.64
N TYR A 8 0.88 -5.93 7.50
CA TYR A 8 2.14 -5.17 7.53
C TYR A 8 2.38 -4.35 6.25
N ASP A 9 1.33 -3.68 5.76
CA ASP A 9 1.39 -2.85 4.57
C ASP A 9 1.35 -1.35 4.89
N SER A 10 2.13 -0.56 4.15
CA SER A 10 2.11 0.90 4.29
C SER A 10 0.73 1.51 3.97
N PHE A 11 -0.07 0.88 3.11
CA PHE A 11 -1.41 1.35 2.74
C PHE A 11 -2.49 0.96 3.75
N SER A 12 -2.20 0.07 4.72
CA SER A 12 -3.14 -0.26 5.81
C SER A 12 -3.60 0.98 6.57
N TYR A 13 -2.73 1.99 6.71
CA TYR A 13 -3.07 3.25 7.35
C TYR A 13 -4.10 4.06 6.55
N ASN A 14 -3.92 4.19 5.23
CA ASN A 14 -4.88 4.89 4.37
C ASN A 14 -6.25 4.21 4.42
N LEU A 15 -6.26 2.88 4.43
CA LEU A 15 -7.48 2.10 4.56
C LEU A 15 -8.14 2.33 5.92
N TYR A 16 -7.36 2.30 7.02
CA TYR A 16 -7.84 2.63 8.37
C TYR A 16 -8.46 4.03 8.42
N GLN A 17 -7.79 5.04 7.84
CA GLN A 17 -8.28 6.41 7.84
C GLN A 17 -9.59 6.55 7.08
N TYR A 18 -9.69 5.98 5.87
CA TYR A 18 -10.94 6.02 5.10
C TYR A 18 -12.08 5.30 5.81
N LEU A 19 -11.79 4.20 6.49
CA LEU A 19 -12.77 3.51 7.31
C LEU A 19 -13.15 4.36 8.54
N GLY A 20 -12.21 5.05 9.17
CA GLY A 20 -12.45 5.92 10.33
C GLY A 20 -13.32 7.14 10.01
N GLU A 21 -13.33 7.60 8.76
CA GLU A 21 -14.29 8.59 8.29
C GLU A 21 -15.73 8.04 8.20
N LEU A 22 -15.89 6.73 8.03
CA LEU A 22 -17.16 6.07 7.75
C LEU A 22 -17.73 5.28 8.94
N ALA A 23 -16.88 4.89 9.89
CA ALA A 23 -17.21 4.04 11.02
C ALA A 23 -16.60 4.57 12.32
N GLN A 24 -17.35 4.48 13.41
CA GLN A 24 -16.97 5.07 14.69
C GLN A 24 -16.00 4.19 15.50
N GLU A 25 -15.93 2.89 15.24
CA GLU A 25 -15.15 1.96 16.06
C GLU A 25 -14.44 0.90 15.20
N ILE A 26 -13.11 1.02 15.12
CA ILE A 26 -12.22 0.12 14.39
C ILE A 26 -11.17 -0.41 15.35
N LYS A 27 -11.05 -1.74 15.44
CA LYS A 27 -9.94 -2.42 16.12
C LYS A 27 -8.98 -2.93 15.06
N VAL A 28 -7.69 -2.60 15.20
CA VAL A 28 -6.63 -3.13 14.34
C VAL A 28 -5.88 -4.22 15.08
N ILE A 29 -5.59 -5.32 14.39
CA ILE A 29 -4.68 -6.37 14.86
C ILE A 29 -3.73 -6.74 13.72
N ARG A 30 -2.54 -7.26 14.04
CA ARG A 30 -1.69 -7.87 13.02
C ARG A 30 -2.17 -9.28 12.69
N ASN A 31 -1.87 -9.75 11.48
CA ASN A 31 -2.31 -11.06 10.98
C ASN A 31 -1.76 -12.27 11.76
N ASP A 32 -0.82 -12.06 12.68
CA ASP A 32 -0.18 -13.05 13.54
C ASP A 32 -0.47 -12.83 15.05
N GLU A 33 -1.27 -11.82 15.39
CA GLU A 33 -1.49 -11.38 16.78
C GLU A 33 -2.59 -12.21 17.49
N MET A 34 -3.59 -12.69 16.74
CA MET A 34 -4.73 -13.43 17.29
C MET A 34 -5.08 -14.65 16.43
N THR A 35 -5.49 -15.73 17.08
CA THR A 35 -6.09 -16.91 16.43
C THR A 35 -7.50 -16.60 15.92
N VAL A 36 -8.00 -17.42 14.99
CA VAL A 36 -9.35 -17.26 14.43
C VAL A 36 -10.44 -17.43 15.50
N GLU A 37 -10.19 -18.29 16.50
CA GLU A 37 -11.07 -18.48 17.65
C GLU A 37 -11.15 -17.22 18.51
N GLN A 38 -10.02 -16.57 18.78
CA GLN A 38 -9.98 -15.32 19.52
C GLN A 38 -10.64 -14.18 18.72
N ILE A 39 -10.43 -14.13 17.39
CA ILE A 39 -11.11 -13.18 16.50
C ILE A 39 -12.62 -13.37 16.58
N ALA A 40 -13.11 -14.61 16.55
CA ALA A 40 -14.54 -14.89 16.67
C ALA A 40 -15.10 -14.44 18.03
N GLN A 41 -14.34 -14.56 19.11
CA GLN A 41 -14.73 -14.11 20.45
C GLN A 41 -14.85 -12.59 20.58
N LEU A 42 -14.17 -11.82 19.72
CA LEU A 42 -14.35 -10.37 19.66
C LEU A 42 -15.73 -9.96 19.12
N ASN A 43 -16.47 -10.89 18.50
CA ASN A 43 -17.77 -10.66 17.87
C ASN A 43 -17.78 -9.43 16.94
N PRO A 44 -16.85 -9.35 15.96
CA PRO A 44 -16.80 -8.19 15.06
C PRO A 44 -18.02 -8.18 14.14
N GLU A 45 -18.54 -6.98 13.89
CA GLU A 45 -19.66 -6.81 12.94
C GLU A 45 -19.21 -7.05 11.50
N ARG A 46 -17.95 -6.72 11.20
CA ARG A 46 -17.31 -6.83 9.88
C ARG A 46 -15.82 -7.05 10.07
N ILE A 47 -15.21 -7.79 9.15
CA ILE A 47 -13.77 -8.02 9.10
C ILE A 47 -13.23 -7.44 7.80
N ILE A 48 -12.09 -6.76 7.87
CA ILE A 48 -11.37 -6.23 6.72
C ILE A 48 -9.96 -6.79 6.74
N LEU A 49 -9.56 -7.43 5.64
CA LEU A 49 -8.21 -7.94 5.42
C LEU A 49 -7.48 -6.92 4.55
N SER A 50 -6.49 -6.26 5.14
CA SER A 50 -5.71 -5.21 4.49
C SER A 50 -4.83 -5.75 3.34
N PRO A 51 -4.28 -4.86 2.49
CA PRO A 51 -3.16 -5.19 1.62
C PRO A 51 -1.95 -5.72 2.40
N GLY A 52 -0.98 -6.31 1.69
CA GLY A 52 0.27 -6.79 2.28
C GLY A 52 1.24 -7.30 1.21
N PRO A 53 2.53 -7.41 1.56
CA PRO A 53 3.52 -8.03 0.70
C PRO A 53 3.37 -9.55 0.68
N GLY A 54 4.04 -10.19 -0.27
CA GLY A 54 4.19 -11.64 -0.30
C GLY A 54 2.95 -12.38 -0.82
N ARG A 55 2.66 -13.52 -0.20
CA ARG A 55 1.64 -14.48 -0.64
C ARG A 55 0.66 -14.77 0.48
N PRO A 56 -0.62 -15.03 0.17
CA PRO A 56 -1.65 -15.22 1.19
C PRO A 56 -1.39 -16.47 2.05
N GLU A 57 -0.73 -17.50 1.51
CA GLU A 57 -0.33 -18.70 2.27
C GLU A 57 0.68 -18.43 3.40
N ASP A 58 1.45 -17.35 3.30
CA ASP A 58 2.46 -16.95 4.28
C ASP A 58 1.91 -15.88 5.26
N ALA A 59 0.68 -15.42 5.07
CA ALA A 59 0.12 -14.24 5.73
C ALA A 59 -0.77 -14.58 6.94
N GLY A 60 -0.20 -15.26 7.94
CA GLY A 60 -0.86 -15.48 9.23
C GLY A 60 -2.27 -16.07 9.13
N VAL A 61 -3.24 -15.49 9.83
CA VAL A 61 -4.59 -16.05 9.99
C VAL A 61 -5.59 -15.70 8.88
N ILE A 62 -5.20 -14.95 7.85
CA ILE A 62 -6.18 -14.34 6.93
C ILE A 62 -6.97 -15.35 6.09
N ILE A 63 -6.33 -16.43 5.62
CA ILE A 63 -7.03 -17.49 4.85
C ILE A 63 -8.02 -18.23 5.76
N GLU A 64 -7.57 -18.63 6.96
CA GLU A 64 -8.41 -19.36 7.91
C GLU A 64 -9.57 -18.50 8.44
N THR A 65 -9.34 -17.20 8.61
CA THR A 65 -10.38 -16.22 8.92
C THR A 65 -11.48 -16.24 7.86
N VAL A 66 -11.13 -16.23 6.56
CA VAL A 66 -12.14 -16.32 5.49
C VAL A 66 -12.87 -17.66 5.54
N ARG A 67 -12.15 -18.78 5.65
CA ARG A 67 -12.73 -20.13 5.63
C ARG A 67 -13.73 -20.34 6.76
N GLN A 68 -13.38 -19.91 7.97
CA GLN A 68 -14.17 -20.21 9.17
C GLN A 68 -15.22 -19.15 9.47
N LEU A 69 -14.97 -17.87 9.15
CA LEU A 69 -15.82 -16.75 9.52
C LEU A 69 -16.62 -16.16 8.36
N GLY A 70 -16.21 -16.39 7.11
CA GLY A 70 -16.82 -15.74 5.94
C GLY A 70 -18.31 -16.03 5.75
N SER A 71 -18.80 -17.18 6.21
CA SER A 71 -20.22 -17.54 6.11
C SER A 71 -21.13 -16.80 7.10
N ARG A 72 -20.57 -16.14 8.12
CA ARG A 72 -21.30 -15.54 9.25
C ARG A 72 -21.01 -14.06 9.45
N ILE A 73 -19.79 -13.62 9.17
CA ILE A 73 -19.34 -12.24 9.36
C ILE A 73 -18.98 -11.68 7.98
N PRO A 74 -19.49 -10.50 7.59
CA PRO A 74 -19.05 -9.82 6.37
C PRO A 74 -17.54 -9.61 6.32
N ILE A 75 -16.91 -10.01 5.21
CA ILE A 75 -15.46 -9.88 5.01
C ILE A 75 -15.18 -9.08 3.73
N LEU A 76 -14.34 -8.07 3.84
CA LEU A 76 -13.71 -7.40 2.71
C LEU A 76 -12.21 -7.73 2.69
N GLY A 77 -11.68 -8.17 1.56
CA GLY A 77 -10.25 -8.33 1.35
C GLY A 77 -9.72 -7.37 0.30
N VAL A 78 -8.63 -6.66 0.59
CA VAL A 78 -7.97 -5.73 -0.34
C VAL A 78 -6.60 -6.26 -0.72
N CYS A 79 -6.28 -6.30 -2.01
CA CYS A 79 -5.02 -6.78 -2.56
C CYS A 79 -4.63 -8.18 -2.04
N LEU A 80 -3.70 -8.29 -1.08
CA LEU A 80 -3.39 -9.57 -0.43
C LEU A 80 -4.61 -10.21 0.25
N GLY A 81 -5.47 -9.40 0.87
CA GLY A 81 -6.74 -9.87 1.43
C GLY A 81 -7.69 -10.42 0.37
N HIS A 82 -7.70 -9.86 -0.84
CA HIS A 82 -8.47 -10.42 -1.97
C HIS A 82 -7.90 -11.77 -2.40
N GLN A 83 -6.57 -11.88 -2.48
CA GLN A 83 -5.90 -13.13 -2.83
C GLN A 83 -6.16 -14.21 -1.77
N ALA A 84 -6.20 -13.85 -0.48
CA ALA A 84 -6.57 -14.75 0.59
C ALA A 84 -8.01 -15.26 0.46
N ILE A 85 -8.96 -14.42 0.06
CA ILE A 85 -10.34 -14.85 -0.23
C ILE A 85 -10.36 -15.84 -1.38
N CYS A 86 -9.69 -15.53 -2.48
CA CYS A 86 -9.57 -16.43 -3.62
C CYS A 86 -8.98 -17.79 -3.21
N ALA A 87 -7.85 -17.80 -2.49
CA ALA A 87 -7.18 -19.00 -2.02
C ALA A 87 -8.02 -19.80 -1.00
N ALA A 88 -8.73 -19.12 -0.11
CA ALA A 88 -9.60 -19.75 0.89
C ALA A 88 -10.68 -20.62 0.25
N TYR A 89 -11.21 -20.19 -0.90
CA TYR A 89 -12.26 -20.90 -1.65
C TYR A 89 -11.74 -21.76 -2.81
N GLY A 90 -10.42 -21.81 -3.03
CA GLY A 90 -9.78 -22.76 -3.95
C GLY A 90 -9.35 -22.19 -5.30
N ALA A 91 -9.39 -20.88 -5.50
CA ALA A 91 -8.75 -20.26 -6.67
C ALA A 91 -7.23 -20.21 -6.48
N ALA A 92 -6.48 -20.49 -7.55
CA ALA A 92 -5.04 -20.38 -7.58
C ALA A 92 -4.58 -18.94 -7.83
N SER A 93 -3.37 -18.61 -7.37
CA SER A 93 -2.68 -17.35 -7.66
C SER A 93 -1.63 -17.57 -8.74
N VAL A 94 -1.63 -16.71 -9.76
CA VAL A 94 -0.64 -16.67 -10.83
C VAL A 94 0.08 -15.32 -10.82
N HIS A 95 1.22 -15.23 -11.52
CA HIS A 95 1.84 -13.93 -11.75
C HIS A 95 0.88 -13.05 -12.56
N ALA A 96 0.77 -11.78 -12.15
CA ALA A 96 0.03 -10.78 -12.89
C ALA A 96 0.64 -10.62 -14.29
N LYS A 97 -0.20 -10.31 -15.28
CA LYS A 97 0.25 -10.17 -16.68
C LYS A 97 1.25 -9.02 -16.87
N ALA A 98 1.17 -8.02 -16.00
CA ALA A 98 2.11 -6.92 -15.91
C ALA A 98 2.37 -6.58 -14.44
N LEU A 99 3.60 -6.21 -14.11
CA LEU A 99 3.93 -5.65 -12.81
C LEU A 99 3.32 -4.25 -12.71
N MET A 100 2.38 -4.11 -11.77
CA MET A 100 1.70 -2.86 -11.48
C MET A 100 2.16 -2.35 -10.12
N HIS A 101 2.83 -1.20 -10.08
CA HIS A 101 3.25 -0.53 -8.85
C HIS A 101 2.84 0.95 -8.96
N GLY A 102 1.73 1.32 -8.32
CA GLY A 102 1.20 2.68 -8.36
C GLY A 102 0.62 3.11 -9.71
N LYS A 103 0.05 2.17 -10.48
CA LYS A 103 -0.55 2.46 -11.79
C LYS A 103 -2.07 2.48 -11.70
N GLN A 104 -2.69 3.38 -12.47
CA GLN A 104 -4.13 3.32 -12.73
C GLN A 104 -4.43 2.31 -13.83
N SER A 105 -5.58 1.66 -13.73
CA SER A 105 -6.12 0.81 -14.78
C SER A 105 -7.63 0.98 -14.89
N GLU A 106 -8.13 0.88 -16.11
CA GLU A 106 -9.56 0.80 -16.37
C GLU A 106 -10.07 -0.60 -16.04
N VAL A 107 -11.20 -0.64 -15.34
CA VAL A 107 -11.90 -1.88 -15.00
C VAL A 107 -13.37 -1.76 -15.34
N THR A 108 -13.95 -2.87 -15.81
CA THR A 108 -15.38 -3.04 -15.92
C THR A 108 -15.91 -3.69 -14.65
N LEU A 109 -16.84 -2.99 -14.00
CA LEU A 109 -17.50 -3.37 -12.75
C LEU A 109 -18.86 -4.01 -13.03
N ASP A 110 -19.20 -5.02 -12.23
CA ASP A 110 -20.54 -5.57 -12.11
C ASP A 110 -21.36 -4.73 -11.12
N THR A 111 -22.16 -3.80 -11.63
CA THR A 111 -22.93 -2.84 -10.81
C THR A 111 -24.07 -3.48 -10.01
N ASP A 112 -24.38 -4.75 -10.26
CA ASP A 112 -25.32 -5.52 -9.45
C ASP A 112 -24.64 -6.08 -8.18
N SER A 113 -23.31 -6.16 -8.16
CA SER A 113 -22.56 -6.45 -6.94
C SER A 113 -22.78 -5.35 -5.91
N ARG A 114 -22.97 -5.73 -4.64
CA ARG A 114 -23.11 -4.78 -3.54
C ARG A 114 -21.97 -3.78 -3.51
N MET A 115 -20.73 -4.22 -3.76
CA MET A 115 -19.55 -3.36 -3.74
C MET A 115 -19.62 -2.20 -4.73
N PHE A 116 -20.31 -2.39 -5.87
CA PHE A 116 -20.33 -1.45 -6.98
C PHE A 116 -21.70 -0.82 -7.21
N ARG A 117 -22.61 -0.93 -6.24
CA ARG A 117 -23.94 -0.33 -6.32
C ARG A 117 -23.85 1.18 -6.47
N GLY A 118 -24.61 1.73 -7.42
CA GLY A 118 -24.66 3.16 -7.69
C GLY A 118 -23.43 3.72 -8.42
N MET A 119 -22.48 2.86 -8.81
CA MET A 119 -21.27 3.25 -9.54
C MET A 119 -21.46 3.13 -11.05
N GLN A 120 -20.57 3.77 -11.81
CA GLN A 120 -20.51 3.58 -13.26
C GLN A 120 -19.91 2.21 -13.59
N LYS A 121 -20.35 1.63 -14.71
CA LYS A 121 -19.88 0.32 -15.17
C LYS A 121 -18.36 0.31 -15.45
N ASN A 122 -17.80 1.42 -15.90
CA ASN A 122 -16.36 1.54 -16.10
C ASN A 122 -15.82 2.49 -15.03
N ALA A 123 -14.71 2.09 -14.40
CA ALA A 123 -14.04 2.88 -13.37
C ALA A 123 -12.52 2.79 -13.54
N VAL A 124 -11.81 3.75 -12.95
CA VAL A 124 -10.34 3.73 -12.85
C VAL A 124 -9.94 3.35 -11.42
N VAL A 125 -9.00 2.42 -11.29
CA VAL A 125 -8.56 1.88 -10.00
C VAL A 125 -7.05 1.79 -9.91
N ALA A 126 -6.54 1.90 -8.69
CA ALA A 126 -5.12 1.83 -8.36
C ALA A 126 -4.63 0.39 -8.15
N ARG A 127 -3.54 0.02 -8.82
CA ARG A 127 -2.96 -1.33 -8.77
C ARG A 127 -1.51 -1.32 -8.28
N TYR A 128 -1.20 -2.22 -7.36
CA TYR A 128 0.13 -2.37 -6.74
C TYR A 128 0.61 -3.83 -6.67
N HIS A 129 -0.07 -4.76 -7.35
CA HIS A 129 0.14 -6.19 -7.18
C HIS A 129 1.01 -6.82 -8.28
N SER A 130 1.74 -7.86 -7.89
CA SER A 130 2.55 -8.73 -8.75
C SER A 130 1.92 -10.12 -9.00
N LEU A 131 0.91 -10.48 -8.19
CA LEU A 131 0.13 -11.71 -8.29
C LEU A 131 -1.34 -11.37 -8.57
N ALA A 132 -2.06 -12.27 -9.23
CA ALA A 132 -3.49 -12.15 -9.50
C ALA A 132 -4.17 -13.52 -9.40
N ALA A 133 -5.46 -13.54 -9.06
CA ALA A 133 -6.25 -14.77 -9.07
C ALA A 133 -6.41 -15.30 -10.51
N ASP A 134 -6.16 -16.59 -10.71
CA ASP A 134 -6.29 -17.23 -12.01
C ASP A 134 -7.77 -17.42 -12.39
N PRO A 135 -8.26 -16.77 -13.46
CA PRO A 135 -9.64 -16.94 -13.92
C PRO A 135 -10.02 -18.39 -14.21
N GLN A 136 -9.07 -19.24 -14.62
CA GLN A 136 -9.32 -20.64 -15.01
C GLN A 136 -9.57 -21.56 -13.82
N THR A 137 -9.11 -21.17 -12.64
CA THR A 137 -9.27 -21.95 -11.40
C THR A 137 -10.34 -21.37 -10.48
N MET A 138 -11.04 -20.32 -10.93
CA MET A 138 -12.04 -19.64 -10.11
C MET A 138 -13.17 -20.62 -9.74
N PRO A 139 -13.41 -20.87 -8.44
CA PRO A 139 -14.42 -21.82 -8.00
C PRO A 139 -15.83 -21.29 -8.25
N ASP A 140 -16.79 -22.19 -8.45
CA ASP A 140 -18.19 -21.83 -8.70
C ASP A 140 -18.84 -20.99 -7.59
N CYS A 141 -18.32 -21.05 -6.36
CA CYS A 141 -18.84 -20.25 -5.25
C CYS A 141 -18.44 -18.76 -5.32
N LEU A 142 -17.43 -18.42 -6.12
CA LEU A 142 -16.98 -17.04 -6.34
C LEU A 142 -17.46 -16.52 -7.70
N GLN A 143 -18.14 -15.38 -7.67
CA GLN A 143 -18.46 -14.58 -8.84
C GLN A 143 -17.38 -13.52 -9.03
N VAL A 144 -16.84 -13.40 -10.24
CA VAL A 144 -15.96 -12.28 -10.60
C VAL A 144 -16.82 -11.06 -10.90
N THR A 145 -16.62 -9.99 -10.13
CA THR A 145 -17.43 -8.76 -10.17
C THR A 145 -16.67 -7.56 -10.73
N ALA A 146 -15.37 -7.69 -11.01
CA ALA A 146 -14.64 -6.70 -11.81
C ALA A 146 -13.52 -7.36 -12.62
N ARG A 147 -13.26 -6.81 -13.83
CA ARG A 147 -12.16 -7.25 -14.71
C ARG A 147 -11.52 -6.09 -15.45
N THR A 148 -10.25 -6.22 -15.80
CA THR A 148 -9.60 -5.38 -16.82
C THR A 148 -9.99 -5.83 -18.23
N ALA A 149 -9.68 -5.00 -19.24
CA ALA A 149 -9.93 -5.32 -20.65
C ALA A 149 -9.22 -6.59 -21.13
N ASP A 150 -8.05 -6.92 -20.56
CA ASP A 150 -7.31 -8.15 -20.84
C ASP A 150 -7.75 -9.34 -19.99
N GLY A 151 -8.84 -9.21 -19.22
CA GLY A 151 -9.52 -10.31 -18.54
C GLY A 151 -8.98 -10.67 -17.15
N GLU A 152 -8.05 -9.89 -16.60
CA GLU A 152 -7.53 -10.09 -15.25
C GLU A 152 -8.62 -9.86 -14.20
N VAL A 153 -8.68 -10.71 -13.18
CA VAL A 153 -9.68 -10.63 -12.11
C VAL A 153 -9.34 -9.47 -11.19
N MET A 154 -10.25 -8.50 -11.10
CA MET A 154 -10.05 -7.28 -10.30
C MET A 154 -10.93 -7.23 -9.05
N ALA A 155 -12.02 -7.97 -9.03
CA ALA A 155 -12.83 -8.16 -7.84
C ALA A 155 -13.61 -9.48 -7.88
N VAL A 156 -13.89 -10.02 -6.71
CA VAL A 156 -14.75 -11.20 -6.51
C VAL A 156 -15.77 -10.96 -5.41
N GLN A 157 -16.86 -11.71 -5.47
CA GLN A 157 -17.87 -11.80 -4.42
C GLN A 157 -18.29 -13.26 -4.25
N HIS A 158 -18.45 -13.72 -3.01
CA HIS A 158 -19.05 -15.02 -2.75
C HIS A 158 -20.55 -15.01 -3.06
N LYS A 159 -21.04 -16.03 -3.78
CA LYS A 159 -22.44 -16.07 -4.25
C LYS A 159 -23.48 -16.17 -3.13
N GLN A 160 -23.08 -16.71 -1.97
CA GLN A 160 -23.98 -16.94 -0.84
C GLN A 160 -23.62 -16.15 0.42
N TYR A 161 -22.38 -15.69 0.54
CA TYR A 161 -21.85 -15.15 1.79
C TYR A 161 -21.44 -13.68 1.57
N PRO A 162 -21.49 -12.83 2.61
CA PRO A 162 -21.10 -11.43 2.49
C PRO A 162 -19.58 -11.25 2.44
N VAL A 163 -18.91 -11.96 1.54
CA VAL A 163 -17.46 -11.96 1.34
C VAL A 163 -17.13 -11.33 -0.01
N TYR A 164 -16.30 -10.30 0.02
CA TYR A 164 -15.94 -9.48 -1.14
C TYR A 164 -14.42 -9.29 -1.18
N GLY A 165 -13.81 -9.42 -2.35
CA GLY A 165 -12.39 -9.17 -2.53
C GLY A 165 -12.15 -8.15 -3.63
N LEU A 166 -11.32 -7.15 -3.39
CA LEU A 166 -10.85 -6.16 -4.36
C LEU A 166 -9.34 -6.33 -4.59
N GLN A 167 -8.91 -6.62 -5.80
CA GLN A 167 -7.48 -6.77 -6.13
C GLN A 167 -6.77 -5.41 -6.18
N PHE A 168 -7.53 -4.33 -6.40
CA PHE A 168 -7.06 -2.94 -6.39
C PHE A 168 -7.29 -2.27 -5.03
N HIS A 169 -6.75 -1.07 -4.86
CA HIS A 169 -6.72 -0.34 -3.59
C HIS A 169 -7.79 0.76 -3.55
N PRO A 170 -8.97 0.55 -2.91
CA PRO A 170 -9.99 1.58 -2.74
C PRO A 170 -9.53 2.74 -1.84
N GLU A 171 -8.50 2.55 -1.03
CA GLU A 171 -7.89 3.56 -0.17
C GLU A 171 -6.92 4.50 -0.91
N SER A 172 -6.53 4.15 -2.14
CA SER A 172 -5.61 4.98 -2.91
C SER A 172 -6.32 6.19 -3.52
N ILE A 173 -5.66 7.35 -3.51
CA ILE A 173 -6.10 8.54 -4.23
C ILE A 173 -6.27 8.30 -5.74
N LEU A 174 -5.59 7.28 -6.27
CA LEU A 174 -5.69 6.85 -7.66
C LEU A 174 -6.96 6.02 -7.94
N THR A 175 -7.79 5.75 -6.93
CA THR A 175 -9.12 5.14 -7.05
C THR A 175 -10.21 6.14 -6.61
N PRO A 176 -10.69 7.03 -7.50
CA PRO A 176 -11.58 8.13 -7.13
C PRO A 176 -12.88 7.68 -6.42
N ASP A 177 -13.44 6.56 -6.84
CA ASP A 177 -14.68 6.01 -6.29
C ASP A 177 -14.46 5.09 -5.08
N GLY A 178 -13.23 4.98 -4.57
CA GLY A 178 -12.87 4.02 -3.53
C GLY A 178 -13.63 4.21 -2.22
N LYS A 179 -13.89 5.47 -1.81
CA LYS A 179 -14.75 5.78 -0.66
C LYS A 179 -16.18 5.27 -0.86
N GLN A 180 -16.73 5.30 -2.08
CA GLN A 180 -18.06 4.77 -2.36
C GLN A 180 -18.09 3.24 -2.19
N MET A 181 -17.05 2.55 -2.65
CA MET A 181 -16.92 1.10 -2.49
C MET A 181 -16.88 0.69 -1.00
N LEU A 182 -16.11 1.42 -0.19
CA LEU A 182 -16.06 1.19 1.26
C LEU A 182 -17.41 1.50 1.92
N ARG A 183 -18.09 2.58 1.54
CA ARG A 183 -19.47 2.85 2.02
C ARG A 183 -20.43 1.72 1.68
N ASN A 184 -20.39 1.20 0.46
CA ASN A 184 -21.24 0.10 0.01
C ASN A 184 -21.02 -1.20 0.83
N PHE A 185 -19.77 -1.46 1.23
CA PHE A 185 -19.46 -2.57 2.13
C PHE A 185 -20.03 -2.35 3.54
N LEU A 186 -19.90 -1.12 4.06
CA LEU A 186 -20.33 -0.78 5.41
C LEU A 186 -21.85 -0.61 5.55
N SER A 187 -22.54 -0.11 4.53
CA SER A 187 -23.99 0.12 4.57
C SER A 187 -24.76 -1.18 4.75
N ASP A 188 -25.70 -1.26 5.68
CA ASP A 188 -26.62 -2.41 5.76
C ASP A 188 -27.54 -2.44 4.53
N SER A 189 -27.90 -3.63 4.05
CA SER A 189 -28.55 -3.88 2.75
C SER A 189 -29.87 -3.12 2.48
N ALA A 190 -30.39 -2.36 3.44
CA ALA A 190 -31.74 -1.79 3.44
C ALA A 190 -31.81 -0.26 3.25
N GLU A 191 -30.74 0.52 3.35
CA GLU A 191 -30.87 1.98 3.30
C GLU A 191 -29.90 2.63 2.32
N GLN A 192 -30.45 3.58 1.55
CA GLN A 192 -29.81 4.49 0.58
C GLN A 192 -29.95 4.13 -0.90
N ALA A 193 -31.21 4.05 -1.34
CA ALA A 193 -31.62 4.69 -2.58
C ALA A 193 -32.29 6.03 -2.21
N ASP A 194 -31.51 7.01 -1.74
CA ASP A 194 -31.84 8.45 -1.76
C ASP A 194 -30.88 9.23 -0.85
N SER A 195 -29.72 9.59 -1.37
CA SER A 195 -29.01 10.79 -0.94
C SER A 195 -28.19 11.34 -2.11
N LYS A 196 -28.90 11.97 -3.05
CA LYS A 196 -28.28 12.97 -3.94
C LYS A 196 -27.92 14.19 -3.09
N THR A 197 -26.82 14.12 -2.35
CA THR A 197 -26.18 15.31 -1.80
C THR A 197 -24.88 15.51 -2.57
N ASN A 198 -25.02 16.30 -3.63
CA ASN A 198 -23.94 16.86 -4.40
C ASN A 198 -23.16 17.83 -3.47
N GLN A 199 -22.20 17.32 -2.72
CA GLN A 199 -21.17 18.14 -2.11
C GLN A 199 -19.92 17.97 -2.95
N GLN A 200 -19.67 18.96 -3.81
CA GLN A 200 -18.38 19.12 -4.47
C GLN A 200 -17.29 19.05 -3.39
N PRO A 201 -16.23 18.24 -3.58
CA PRO A 201 -15.07 18.36 -2.72
C PRO A 201 -14.54 19.78 -2.86
N ASN A 202 -14.44 20.50 -1.74
CA ASN A 202 -13.77 21.78 -1.65
C ASN A 202 -12.39 21.61 -2.30
N THR A 203 -12.23 22.20 -3.47
CA THR A 203 -10.97 22.19 -4.20
C THR A 203 -10.04 23.11 -3.43
N ILE A 204 -9.26 22.56 -2.49
CA ILE A 204 -8.06 23.26 -2.04
C ILE A 204 -7.13 23.23 -3.24
N GLN A 205 -7.12 24.32 -4.01
CA GLN A 205 -6.08 24.52 -5.02
C GLN A 205 -4.76 24.59 -4.25
N PRO A 206 -3.79 23.70 -4.51
CA PRO A 206 -2.44 23.91 -4.03
C PRO A 206 -2.00 25.25 -4.60
N LYS A 207 -1.66 26.22 -3.75
CA LYS A 207 -0.88 27.36 -4.22
C LYS A 207 0.39 26.78 -4.81
N THR A 208 0.55 26.93 -6.11
CA THR A 208 1.78 26.64 -6.83
C THR A 208 2.84 27.57 -6.26
N VAL A 209 3.63 27.07 -5.32
CA VAL A 209 4.93 27.66 -5.03
C VAL A 209 5.83 27.12 -6.13
N THR A 210 6.02 27.91 -7.17
CA THR A 210 7.06 27.67 -8.16
C THR A 210 8.38 27.60 -7.39
N PRO A 211 9.15 26.50 -7.43
CA PRO A 211 10.51 26.55 -6.95
C PRO A 211 11.27 27.47 -7.90
N GLU A 212 11.66 28.65 -7.42
CA GLU A 212 12.73 29.41 -8.06
C GLU A 212 13.99 28.54 -7.99
N GLN A 213 14.39 27.99 -9.14
CA GLN A 213 15.75 27.48 -9.29
C GLN A 213 16.71 28.65 -9.04
N PRO A 214 17.64 28.56 -8.08
CA PRO A 214 18.73 29.51 -8.01
C PRO A 214 19.51 29.43 -9.32
N ALA A 215 19.69 30.58 -9.97
CA ALA A 215 20.50 30.71 -11.17
C ALA A 215 21.87 30.07 -10.95
N ALA A 216 22.32 29.29 -11.95
CA ALA A 216 23.65 28.72 -11.98
C ALA A 216 24.69 29.83 -11.88
N VAL A 217 25.28 29.99 -10.70
CA VAL A 217 26.48 30.81 -10.52
C VAL A 217 27.65 29.93 -10.95
N SER A 218 28.16 30.22 -12.15
CA SER A 218 29.42 29.66 -12.64
C SER A 218 30.56 30.17 -11.76
N ALA A 219 30.95 29.36 -10.78
CA ALA A 219 32.19 29.50 -10.05
C ALA A 219 33.01 28.23 -10.29
N GLU A 220 34.15 28.37 -10.95
CA GLU A 220 35.16 27.32 -11.09
C GLU A 220 35.54 26.80 -9.70
N LYS A 221 35.05 25.61 -9.31
CA LYS A 221 35.45 24.93 -8.09
C LYS A 221 36.45 23.82 -8.41
N LYS A 222 37.62 23.89 -7.78
CA LYS A 222 38.58 22.80 -7.69
C LYS A 222 37.87 21.54 -7.17
N GLU A 223 38.12 20.40 -7.79
CA GLU A 223 37.63 19.09 -7.33
C GLU A 223 38.17 18.79 -5.92
N GLU A 224 37.32 18.93 -4.91
CA GLU A 224 37.53 18.30 -3.61
C GLU A 224 37.26 16.78 -3.73
N PRO A 225 37.97 15.93 -2.96
CA PRO A 225 37.77 14.49 -3.01
C PRO A 225 36.33 14.13 -2.60
N LYS A 226 35.61 13.43 -3.49
CA LYS A 226 34.23 13.00 -3.23
C LYS A 226 34.19 11.80 -2.28
N MET A 227 33.50 11.96 -1.15
CA MET A 227 33.36 10.96 -0.09
C MET A 227 32.78 9.64 -0.62
N ILE A 228 31.85 9.68 -1.60
CA ILE A 228 31.26 8.48 -2.19
C ILE A 228 32.31 7.55 -2.83
N ALA A 229 33.38 8.08 -3.42
CA ALA A 229 34.40 7.25 -4.06
C ALA A 229 35.23 6.48 -3.01
N ASP A 230 35.61 7.15 -1.93
CA ASP A 230 36.35 6.55 -0.83
C ASP A 230 35.49 5.55 -0.05
N ALA A 231 34.21 5.86 0.15
CA ALA A 231 33.25 4.97 0.77
C ALA A 231 33.05 3.68 -0.04
N ILE A 232 32.86 3.77 -1.36
CA ILE A 232 32.75 2.58 -2.24
C ILE A 232 34.00 1.70 -2.08
N LYS A 233 35.19 2.30 -2.12
CA LYS A 233 36.45 1.55 -1.97
C LYS A 233 36.53 0.85 -0.61
N LYS A 234 36.16 1.56 0.46
CA LYS A 234 36.16 1.03 1.83
C LYS A 234 35.18 -0.14 1.99
N ILE A 235 33.99 -0.03 1.42
CA ILE A 235 32.96 -1.07 1.46
C ILE A 235 33.38 -2.30 0.66
N VAL A 236 33.98 -2.12 -0.53
CA VAL A 236 34.54 -3.22 -1.33
C VAL A 236 35.64 -3.96 -0.58
N ASP A 237 36.42 -3.25 0.24
CA ASP A 237 37.41 -3.83 1.16
C ASP A 237 36.77 -4.50 2.41
N LYS A 238 35.44 -4.67 2.42
CA LYS A 238 34.64 -5.27 3.51
C LYS A 238 34.73 -4.55 4.84
N LYS A 239 34.93 -3.23 4.81
CA LYS A 239 34.94 -2.38 6.01
C LYS A 239 33.63 -1.61 6.10
N ASP A 240 33.14 -1.47 7.32
CA ASP A 240 31.95 -0.70 7.61
C ASP A 240 32.23 0.80 7.50
N LEU A 241 31.23 1.56 7.07
CA LEU A 241 31.25 2.99 7.24
C LEU A 241 30.90 3.36 8.68
N THR A 242 31.52 4.42 9.15
CA THR A 242 31.08 5.14 10.35
C THR A 242 29.83 5.94 10.04
N TYR A 243 29.13 6.35 11.09
CA TYR A 243 27.97 7.23 10.98
C TYR A 243 28.24 8.46 10.09
N TYR A 244 29.37 9.15 10.31
CA TYR A 244 29.72 10.35 9.56
C TYR A 244 30.03 10.07 8.09
N GLU A 245 30.72 8.97 7.79
CA GLU A 245 30.98 8.59 6.39
C GLU A 245 29.67 8.26 5.67
N ALA A 246 28.77 7.51 6.31
CA ALA A 246 27.46 7.20 5.73
C ALA A 246 26.58 8.46 5.55
N TYR A 247 26.61 9.37 6.52
CA TYR A 247 25.93 10.67 6.45
C TYR A 247 26.44 11.49 5.27
N GLU A 248 27.75 11.69 5.14
CA GLU A 248 28.32 12.52 4.07
C GLU A 248 28.09 11.93 2.69
N VAL A 249 28.21 10.60 2.52
CA VAL A 249 27.87 9.97 1.24
C VAL A 249 26.42 10.21 0.86
N MET A 250 25.49 10.05 1.82
CA MET A 250 24.08 10.29 1.54
C MET A 250 23.80 11.78 1.31
N ASN A 251 24.51 12.68 1.99
CA ASN A 251 24.43 14.12 1.76
C ASN A 251 24.87 14.49 0.33
N GLU A 252 25.98 13.93 -0.17
CA GLU A 252 26.40 14.10 -1.58
C GLU A 252 25.32 13.60 -2.56
N ILE A 253 24.71 12.45 -2.26
CA ILE A 253 23.63 11.88 -3.08
C ILE A 253 22.41 12.81 -3.12
N MET A 254 21.96 13.28 -1.96
CA MET A 254 20.77 14.13 -1.84
C MET A 254 20.97 15.52 -2.45
N ASN A 255 22.20 16.05 -2.41
CA ASN A 255 22.59 17.30 -3.09
C ASN A 255 22.73 17.15 -4.62
N GLY A 256 22.65 15.93 -5.17
CA GLY A 256 22.83 15.68 -6.60
C GLY A 256 24.29 15.81 -7.07
N GLU A 257 25.25 15.67 -6.15
CA GLU A 257 26.68 15.80 -6.43
C GLU A 257 27.30 14.50 -6.98
N THR A 258 26.52 13.42 -6.96
CA THR A 258 26.90 12.08 -7.38
C THR A 258 26.22 11.69 -8.70
N THR A 259 26.89 10.84 -9.47
CA THR A 259 26.32 10.27 -10.70
C THR A 259 25.44 9.06 -10.40
N PRO A 260 24.45 8.73 -11.28
CA PRO A 260 23.68 7.49 -11.14
C PRO A 260 24.56 6.23 -11.03
N THR A 261 25.70 6.21 -11.72
CA THR A 261 26.68 5.11 -11.64
C THR A 261 27.30 5.00 -10.25
N GLN A 262 27.66 6.13 -9.62
CA GLN A 262 28.20 6.13 -8.26
C GLN A 262 27.15 5.69 -7.24
N ASN A 263 25.89 6.13 -7.40
CA ASN A 263 24.79 5.73 -6.52
C ASN A 263 24.55 4.22 -6.59
N ALA A 264 24.49 3.68 -7.82
CA ALA A 264 24.33 2.25 -8.04
C ALA A 264 25.52 1.45 -7.47
N ALA A 265 26.76 1.93 -7.68
CA ALA A 265 27.95 1.28 -7.16
C ALA A 265 28.00 1.28 -5.63
N PHE A 266 27.61 2.38 -4.98
CA PHE A 266 27.52 2.48 -3.53
C PHE A 266 26.49 1.50 -2.94
N LEU A 267 25.27 1.48 -3.48
CA LEU A 267 24.21 0.58 -3.03
C LEU A 267 24.58 -0.89 -3.26
N ALA A 268 25.15 -1.21 -4.42
CA ALA A 268 25.62 -2.55 -4.73
C ALA A 268 26.74 -2.97 -3.76
N ALA A 269 27.70 -2.08 -3.49
CA ALA A 269 28.78 -2.36 -2.55
C ALA A 269 28.22 -2.61 -1.14
N LEU A 270 27.31 -1.75 -0.63
CA LEU A 270 26.69 -1.93 0.69
C LEU A 270 25.97 -3.28 0.81
N SER A 271 25.12 -3.60 -0.16
CA SER A 271 24.35 -4.85 -0.18
C SER A 271 25.19 -6.12 -0.29
N THR A 272 26.41 -6.02 -0.81
CA THR A 272 27.32 -7.17 -1.05
C THR A 272 28.53 -7.21 -0.12
N LYS A 273 28.68 -6.21 0.76
CA LYS A 273 29.82 -6.04 1.67
C LYS A 273 30.09 -7.29 2.52
N SER A 274 29.04 -7.92 3.03
CA SER A 274 29.13 -9.00 4.01
C SER A 274 27.89 -9.91 3.97
N THR A 275 28.00 -11.07 4.62
CA THR A 275 26.84 -11.93 4.94
C THR A 275 25.98 -11.37 6.07
N LYS A 276 26.41 -10.27 6.70
CA LYS A 276 25.66 -9.52 7.71
C LYS A 276 25.01 -8.31 7.06
N ALA A 277 23.85 -7.92 7.59
CA ALA A 277 23.16 -6.68 7.21
C ALA A 277 24.02 -5.43 7.45
N GLU A 278 23.62 -4.32 6.84
CA GLU A 278 24.16 -2.98 7.05
C GLU A 278 24.20 -2.63 8.54
N THR A 279 25.22 -1.89 8.96
CA THR A 279 25.40 -1.55 10.38
C THR A 279 24.40 -0.48 10.82
N ILE A 280 24.18 -0.37 12.13
CA ILE A 280 23.36 0.70 12.71
C ILE A 280 23.90 2.07 12.29
N ASP A 281 25.22 2.26 12.33
CA ASP A 281 25.87 3.51 11.96
C ASP A 281 25.64 3.87 10.48
N GLU A 282 25.72 2.88 9.59
CA GLU A 282 25.44 3.07 8.15
C GLU A 282 23.99 3.49 7.90
N ILE A 283 23.04 2.79 8.51
CA ILE A 283 21.61 3.06 8.35
C ILE A 283 21.26 4.43 8.95
N THR A 284 21.68 4.69 10.18
CA THR A 284 21.33 5.92 10.90
C THR A 284 22.04 7.16 10.34
N GLY A 285 23.28 7.02 9.85
CA GLY A 285 23.98 8.10 9.14
C GLY A 285 23.27 8.48 7.85
N CYS A 286 22.91 7.51 7.02
CA CYS A 286 22.14 7.75 5.80
C CYS A 286 20.77 8.38 6.10
N ALA A 287 20.03 7.82 7.07
CA ALA A 287 18.72 8.33 7.44
C ALA A 287 18.77 9.78 7.97
N ALA A 288 19.80 10.13 8.74
CA ALA A 288 19.98 11.50 9.24
C ALA A 288 20.21 12.49 8.09
N ALA A 289 21.08 12.16 7.13
CA ALA A 289 21.28 13.00 5.95
C ALA A 289 19.97 13.17 5.16
N MET A 290 19.21 12.09 4.94
CA MET A 290 17.91 12.19 4.27
C MET A 290 16.91 13.09 5.01
N ARG A 291 16.92 13.08 6.35
CA ARG A 291 16.07 13.95 7.18
C ARG A 291 16.47 15.42 7.09
N ASP A 292 17.76 15.72 7.03
CA ASP A 292 18.24 17.11 6.87
C ASP A 292 17.83 17.71 5.52
N HIS A 293 17.63 16.85 4.51
CA HIS A 293 17.10 17.21 3.19
C HIS A 293 15.57 17.16 3.09
N ALA A 294 14.88 16.75 4.16
CA ALA A 294 13.43 16.67 4.16
C ALA A 294 12.81 18.08 4.14
N LEU A 295 11.73 18.23 3.37
CA LEU A 295 10.92 19.44 3.41
C LEU A 295 10.13 19.44 4.73
N HIS A 296 10.46 20.39 5.60
CA HIS A 296 9.71 20.62 6.83
C HIS A 296 8.42 21.38 6.49
N VAL A 297 7.28 20.75 6.78
CA VAL A 297 5.96 21.36 6.61
C VAL A 297 5.50 21.88 7.96
N GLU A 298 5.55 23.19 8.15
CA GLU A 298 5.01 23.84 9.35
C GLU A 298 3.49 24.02 9.23
N HIS A 299 2.77 23.80 10.32
CA HIS A 299 1.32 23.94 10.42
C HIS A 299 0.93 24.41 11.83
N ASP A 300 -0.21 25.09 11.95
CA ASP A 300 -0.74 25.67 13.19
C ASP A 300 -1.90 24.86 13.81
N PHE A 301 -2.12 23.65 13.30
CA PHE A 301 -3.14 22.71 13.78
C PHE A 301 -2.52 21.34 14.07
N ASP A 302 -3.22 20.47 14.79
CA ASP A 302 -2.73 19.11 15.02
C ASP A 302 -2.71 18.33 13.70
N VAL A 303 -1.53 17.87 13.28
CA VAL A 303 -1.40 16.94 12.15
C VAL A 303 -1.21 15.52 12.63
N LEU A 304 -1.58 14.60 11.75
CA LEU A 304 -1.38 13.18 11.91
C LEU A 304 -0.58 12.69 10.71
N GLU A 305 0.55 12.03 10.93
CA GLU A 305 1.35 11.43 9.85
C GLU A 305 0.54 10.28 9.23
N ILE A 306 0.03 10.48 8.02
CA ILE A 306 -0.89 9.53 7.36
C ILE A 306 -0.19 8.49 6.49
N VAL A 307 1.13 8.59 6.31
CA VAL A 307 1.93 7.65 5.55
C VAL A 307 3.25 7.48 6.29
N GLY A 308 3.50 6.30 6.84
CA GLY A 308 4.75 5.99 7.50
C GLY A 308 5.90 5.97 6.49
N THR A 309 6.51 7.13 6.24
CA THR A 309 7.80 7.20 5.54
C THR A 309 8.98 7.07 6.49
N GLY A 310 8.75 6.83 7.79
CA GLY A 310 9.81 6.62 8.77
C GLY A 310 10.59 7.91 9.08
N GLY A 311 9.88 9.03 9.21
CA GLY A 311 10.46 10.34 9.51
C GLY A 311 9.96 10.89 10.84
#